data_AF-R7SFK8-F1
#
_entry.id   AF-R7SFK8-F1
#
_cell.length_a   1.000
_cell.length_b   1.000
_cell.length_c   1.000
_cell.angle_alpha   90.00
_cell.angle_beta   90.00
_cell.angle_gamma   90.00
#
_symmetry.space_group_name_H-M   'P 1'
#
loop_
_entity.id
_entity.type
_entity.pdbx_description
1 polymer ?
#
loop_
_entity_poly.entity_id
_entity_poly.type
_entity_poly.pdbx_seq_one_letter_code
_entity_poly.pdbx_strand_id
1 'polypeptide(L)'
;MQSDPDDRSPTSPVDESSDAALSPLGGEPDPEPEPRPGLNGAPVRWYDADRTESYTKTTPFQEKHDTSVEFFYKPITLTALSLSLCALAYVATTQDILEEGQDKRRIGAYAMIAAFLTFSMLQFRDGPFLRPHPAFWRIVLGVNLLYELALVFLLFQDLGSARRMMTLLDPALNRPLPEKSYAEHCELTPANVWDAIDVFCVAHALGWFGKAMILRDYWFCWILSIAFELAEYSLQHQLANFAECWWDHWIMDVLVCNWIGTYLGLKTCQYLEAKPYEWRGLRQTRGLRSKARRVLSQFSPHDWTAFQWEGTASFVHYATVVVLLALFLAAELNPFYLKFLLWMEPDHPIVIMRLTGVFLCGLPAVRELYQYINNPQRAKRMGQHCWLLLATILTELLVILKWSKGQFDEPLPTYVKWAWGVGGALLVLYPAVRFGVPAVRRYLRKQKKQGRIKMQ
;
A
#
# COMPACT_ATOMS: atom_id res chain seq x y z
N MET A 1 60.96 -10.39 -29.05
CA MET A 1 61.40 -10.95 -27.76
C MET A 1 62.85 -10.53 -27.58
N GLN A 2 63.15 -9.27 -27.25
CA GLN A 2 62.82 -8.51 -26.02
C GLN A 2 63.31 -9.27 -24.77
N SER A 3 64.39 -8.91 -24.05
CA SER A 3 64.98 -7.63 -23.57
C SER A 3 64.54 -7.23 -22.15
N ASP A 4 65.32 -7.68 -21.14
CA ASP A 4 66.07 -6.90 -20.13
C ASP A 4 65.43 -5.69 -19.37
N PRO A 5 65.96 -5.28 -18.17
CA PRO A 5 66.27 -6.10 -16.98
C PRO A 5 66.03 -5.39 -15.59
N ASP A 6 66.26 -6.14 -14.50
CA ASP A 6 66.79 -5.84 -13.15
C ASP A 6 66.70 -4.46 -12.39
N ASP A 7 66.34 -4.57 -11.09
CA ASP A 7 67.17 -4.31 -9.87
C ASP A 7 66.68 -3.36 -8.71
N ARG A 8 66.44 -3.98 -7.53
CA ARG A 8 66.75 -3.65 -6.09
C ARG A 8 66.55 -2.24 -5.44
N SER A 9 65.54 -2.14 -4.53
CA SER A 9 65.55 -1.85 -3.05
C SER A 9 66.61 -0.92 -2.34
N PRO A 10 66.49 -0.54 -1.02
CA PRO A 10 65.38 -0.02 -0.15
C PRO A 10 65.80 1.17 0.82
N THR A 11 65.05 1.44 1.92
CA THR A 11 65.37 2.19 3.21
C THR A 11 64.90 3.66 3.47
N SER A 12 64.77 4.01 4.77
CA SER A 12 64.16 5.22 5.41
C SER A 12 65.20 6.12 6.15
N PRO A 13 64.86 7.35 6.63
CA PRO A 13 64.66 7.62 8.09
C PRO A 13 63.66 8.79 8.45
N VAL A 14 62.93 8.81 9.60
CA VAL A 14 63.16 9.32 11.00
C VAL A 14 63.04 10.85 11.23
N ASP A 15 62.41 11.24 12.36
CA ASP A 15 62.01 12.59 12.85
C ASP A 15 63.14 13.55 13.31
N GLU A 16 62.88 14.87 13.22
CA GLU A 16 63.24 15.99 14.14
C GLU A 16 62.81 17.36 13.51
N SER A 17 62.52 18.48 14.20
CA SER A 17 62.15 18.77 15.61
C SER A 17 61.47 20.16 15.79
N SER A 18 61.66 20.84 16.93
CA SER A 18 60.90 21.95 17.56
C SER A 18 61.26 23.43 17.20
N ASP A 19 60.26 24.30 17.40
CA ASP A 19 60.27 25.73 17.85
C ASP A 19 60.96 26.88 17.08
N ALA A 20 60.12 27.74 16.47
CA ALA A 20 60.16 29.22 16.44
C ALA A 20 58.94 29.75 15.64
N ALA A 21 58.27 30.89 15.89
CA ALA A 21 58.21 31.82 17.03
C ALA A 21 56.87 32.63 16.96
N LEU A 22 56.54 33.41 18.00
CA LEU A 22 55.24 34.09 18.22
C LEU A 22 54.99 35.37 17.37
N SER A 23 53.71 35.66 17.05
CA SER A 23 52.98 36.96 17.23
C SER A 23 51.91 37.24 16.15
N PRO A 24 50.89 38.09 16.39
CA PRO A 24 50.17 38.38 17.64
C PRO A 24 48.62 38.31 17.49
N LEU A 25 47.87 38.34 18.60
CA LEU A 25 46.41 38.57 18.57
C LEU A 25 46.08 40.03 18.21
N GLY A 26 45.03 40.25 17.42
CA GLY A 26 44.53 41.61 17.15
C GLY A 26 43.62 41.76 15.92
N GLY A 27 42.54 40.99 15.83
CA GLY A 27 41.51 41.14 14.79
C GLY A 27 40.17 40.63 15.29
N GLU A 28 39.08 41.31 14.95
CA GLU A 28 37.72 40.87 15.29
C GLU A 28 37.41 39.51 14.65
N PRO A 29 36.57 38.66 15.29
CA PRO A 29 36.09 37.46 14.60
C PRO A 29 35.23 37.89 13.42
N ASP A 30 35.58 37.44 12.22
CA ASP A 30 34.71 37.53 11.04
C ASP A 30 33.31 37.01 11.43
N PRO A 31 32.22 37.71 11.06
CA PRO A 31 30.89 37.21 11.33
C PRO A 31 30.72 35.85 10.63
N GLU A 32 30.41 34.81 11.41
CA GLU A 32 30.11 33.48 10.85
C GLU A 32 29.10 33.65 9.70
N PRO A 33 29.37 33.08 8.51
CA PRO A 33 28.49 33.26 7.37
C PRO A 33 27.10 32.75 7.74
N GLU A 34 26.10 33.65 7.69
CA GLU A 34 24.74 33.35 8.17
C GLU A 34 24.27 31.99 7.63
N PRO A 35 23.75 31.10 8.49
CA PRO A 35 23.43 29.74 8.10
C PRO A 35 22.31 29.74 7.05
N ARG A 36 22.70 29.61 5.78
CA ARG A 36 21.78 29.59 4.64
C ARG A 36 20.69 28.55 4.88
N PRO A 37 19.40 28.94 4.84
CA PRO A 37 18.30 28.02 5.09
C PRO A 37 18.40 26.77 4.21
N GLY A 38 18.28 25.59 4.82
CA GLY A 38 18.07 24.32 4.11
C GLY A 38 19.32 23.57 3.65
N LEU A 39 20.50 24.17 3.65
CA LEU A 39 21.74 23.51 3.20
C LEU A 39 22.62 22.97 4.35
N ASN A 40 22.65 23.66 5.49
CA ASN A 40 23.56 23.33 6.60
C ASN A 40 22.89 22.54 7.75
N GLY A 41 22.00 21.61 7.43
CA GLY A 41 21.40 20.66 8.40
C GLY A 41 20.34 21.24 9.38
N ALA A 42 20.17 22.56 9.44
CA ALA A 42 19.10 23.18 10.22
C ALA A 42 17.73 23.07 9.50
N PRO A 43 16.69 22.48 10.12
CA PRO A 43 15.38 22.34 9.50
C PRO A 43 14.66 23.69 9.41
N VAL A 44 14.52 24.21 8.19
CA VAL A 44 13.77 25.44 7.88
C VAL A 44 12.27 25.21 8.13
N ARG A 45 11.59 26.19 8.76
CA ARG A 45 10.14 26.10 8.94
C ARG A 45 9.44 26.29 7.60
N TRP A 46 8.28 25.66 7.42
CA TRP A 46 7.61 25.58 6.11
C TRP A 46 7.16 26.93 5.51
N TYR A 47 7.05 27.97 6.34
CA TYR A 47 6.73 29.34 5.93
C TYR A 47 7.98 30.22 5.69
N ASP A 48 9.13 29.89 6.30
CA ASP A 48 10.41 30.61 6.15
C ASP A 48 11.25 30.08 4.97
N ALA A 49 10.76 29.06 4.27
CA ALA A 49 11.47 28.38 3.19
C ALA A 49 11.33 29.14 1.85
N ASP A 50 12.44 29.68 1.34
CA ASP A 50 12.50 30.37 0.05
C ASP A 50 12.03 29.45 -1.10
N ARG A 51 10.88 29.75 -1.70
CA ARG A 51 10.25 28.92 -2.73
C ARG A 51 10.93 28.97 -4.11
N THR A 52 11.93 29.84 -4.29
CA THR A 52 12.71 29.91 -5.53
C THR A 52 13.82 28.86 -5.56
N GLU A 53 14.28 28.43 -4.38
CA GLU A 53 15.41 27.54 -4.18
C GLU A 53 15.18 26.09 -4.63
N SER A 54 16.27 25.42 -4.98
CA SER A 54 16.22 24.05 -5.52
C SER A 54 15.71 23.02 -4.50
N TYR A 55 15.97 23.24 -3.21
CA TYR A 55 15.57 22.33 -2.13
C TYR A 55 14.11 22.52 -1.66
N THR A 56 13.45 23.63 -2.05
CA THR A 56 12.03 23.90 -1.71
C THR A 56 11.07 23.56 -2.85
N LYS A 57 11.58 23.52 -4.09
CA LYS A 57 10.87 23.03 -5.28
C LYS A 57 10.37 21.61 -5.01
N THR A 58 9.07 21.54 -4.80
CA THR A 58 8.38 20.26 -4.57
C THR A 58 8.26 19.56 -5.91
N THR A 59 9.26 18.74 -6.26
CA THR A 59 9.15 17.82 -7.40
C THR A 59 7.97 16.88 -7.14
N PRO A 60 6.92 16.86 -7.99
CA PRO A 60 5.94 15.79 -7.99
C PRO A 60 6.63 14.43 -8.22
N PHE A 61 5.85 13.35 -8.30
CA PHE A 61 6.29 12.20 -9.11
C PHE A 61 6.34 12.66 -10.58
N GLN A 62 7.48 13.24 -10.95
CA GLN A 62 7.74 13.82 -12.27
C GLN A 62 8.77 12.94 -12.98
N GLU A 63 8.23 12.02 -13.78
CA GLU A 63 8.78 11.52 -15.03
C GLU A 63 10.32 11.54 -15.17
N LYS A 64 10.99 10.67 -14.42
CA LYS A 64 12.13 9.95 -15.01
C LYS A 64 11.57 8.94 -16.00
N HIS A 65 11.26 9.37 -17.22
CA HIS A 65 10.81 8.47 -18.28
C HIS A 65 11.77 7.29 -18.43
N ASP A 66 11.25 6.06 -18.48
CA ASP A 66 12.06 4.89 -18.80
C ASP A 66 12.49 4.98 -20.28
N THR A 67 13.75 5.32 -20.50
CA THR A 67 14.34 5.53 -21.84
C THR A 67 14.32 4.27 -22.71
N SER A 68 14.04 3.09 -22.14
CA SER A 68 13.86 1.86 -22.92
C SER A 68 12.52 1.78 -23.65
N VAL A 69 11.56 2.65 -23.33
CA VAL A 69 10.17 2.68 -23.85
C VAL A 69 9.70 4.08 -24.26
N GLU A 70 10.63 4.96 -24.62
CA GLU A 70 10.40 6.36 -25.02
C GLU A 70 9.22 6.57 -26.02
N PHE A 71 8.98 5.62 -26.93
CA PHE A 71 7.90 5.75 -27.92
C PHE A 71 6.49 5.75 -27.32
N PHE A 72 6.28 5.13 -26.15
CA PHE A 72 5.00 5.12 -25.45
C PHE A 72 4.71 6.45 -24.72
N TYR A 73 5.72 7.25 -24.43
CA TYR A 73 5.58 8.56 -23.77
C TYR A 73 5.28 9.71 -24.75
N LYS A 74 5.11 9.42 -26.04
CA LYS A 74 4.69 10.45 -27.00
C LYS A 74 3.26 10.92 -26.68
N PRO A 75 2.98 12.23 -26.66
CA PRO A 75 1.65 12.73 -26.35
C PRO A 75 0.67 12.44 -27.50
N ILE A 76 -0.11 11.37 -27.34
CA ILE A 76 -1.14 10.87 -28.28
C ILE A 76 -2.54 11.24 -27.74
N THR A 77 -2.65 12.21 -26.83
CA THR A 77 -3.89 12.53 -26.09
C THR A 77 -5.04 12.96 -27.00
N LEU A 78 -4.80 13.89 -27.94
CA LEU A 78 -5.82 14.35 -28.90
C LEU A 78 -6.22 13.26 -29.90
N THR A 79 -5.27 12.47 -30.40
CA THR A 79 -5.55 11.37 -31.34
C THR A 79 -6.28 10.21 -30.66
N ALA A 80 -5.93 9.87 -29.41
CA ALA A 80 -6.67 8.91 -28.60
C ALA A 80 -8.09 9.40 -28.29
N LEU A 81 -8.26 10.69 -27.96
CA LEU A 81 -9.58 11.30 -27.77
C LEU A 81 -10.43 11.20 -29.04
N SER A 82 -9.90 11.61 -30.20
CA SER A 82 -10.62 11.53 -31.47
C SER A 82 -11.02 10.09 -31.83
N LEU A 83 -10.11 9.12 -31.67
CA LEU A 83 -10.43 7.70 -31.90
C LEU A 83 -11.51 7.19 -30.93
N SER A 84 -11.45 7.59 -29.66
CA SER A 84 -12.44 7.20 -28.65
C SER A 84 -13.81 7.79 -28.92
N LEU A 85 -13.88 9.07 -29.35
CA LEU A 85 -15.12 9.72 -29.74
C LEU A 85 -15.70 9.13 -31.03
N CYS A 86 -14.87 8.82 -32.03
CA CYS A 86 -15.32 8.13 -33.25
C CYS A 86 -15.85 6.73 -32.95
N ALA A 87 -15.19 5.96 -32.07
CA ALA A 87 -15.66 4.65 -31.65
C ALA A 87 -16.97 4.73 -30.84
N LEU A 88 -17.08 5.69 -29.92
CA LEU A 88 -18.29 5.93 -29.14
C LEU A 88 -19.46 6.35 -30.05
N ALA A 89 -19.23 7.27 -30.99
CA ALA A 89 -20.22 7.69 -31.97
C ALA A 89 -20.67 6.51 -32.85
N TYR A 90 -19.73 5.73 -33.39
CA TYR A 90 -20.03 4.52 -34.17
C TYR A 90 -20.90 3.54 -33.38
N VAL A 91 -20.55 3.22 -32.13
CA VAL A 91 -21.37 2.34 -31.28
C VAL A 91 -22.73 2.98 -30.99
N ALA A 92 -22.81 4.28 -30.71
CA ALA A 92 -24.07 4.95 -30.42
C ALA A 92 -25.03 4.98 -31.63
N THR A 93 -24.52 5.12 -32.87
CA THR A 93 -25.34 5.27 -34.09
C THR A 93 -25.45 4.02 -34.94
N THR A 94 -24.92 2.87 -34.52
CA THR A 94 -25.10 1.57 -35.23
C THR A 94 -25.94 0.56 -34.45
N GLN A 95 -26.27 0.86 -33.19
CA GLN A 95 -27.08 -0.02 -32.32
C GLN A 95 -28.61 0.20 -32.50
N ASP A 96 -29.02 0.86 -33.59
CA ASP A 96 -30.42 1.07 -33.99
C ASP A 96 -31.17 -0.24 -34.34
N ILE A 97 -30.46 -1.37 -34.37
CA ILE A 97 -31.01 -2.70 -34.68
C ILE A 97 -31.50 -3.44 -33.40
N LEU A 98 -31.10 -2.99 -32.20
CA LEU A 98 -31.62 -3.54 -30.94
C LEU A 98 -32.93 -2.83 -30.55
N GLU A 99 -33.88 -3.56 -29.96
CA GLU A 99 -35.03 -2.95 -29.28
C GLU A 99 -34.59 -2.23 -27.99
N GLU A 100 -35.46 -1.36 -27.45
CA GLU A 100 -35.16 -0.64 -26.20
C GLU A 100 -35.34 -1.54 -24.97
N GLY A 101 -34.30 -2.34 -24.69
CA GLY A 101 -34.29 -3.37 -23.65
C GLY A 101 -33.10 -3.33 -22.69
N GLN A 102 -32.89 -4.43 -21.97
CA GLN A 102 -31.81 -4.57 -20.98
C GLN A 102 -30.41 -4.48 -21.62
N ASP A 103 -30.25 -4.98 -22.85
CA ASP A 103 -28.93 -5.05 -23.50
C ASP A 103 -28.40 -3.68 -23.92
N LYS A 104 -29.26 -2.77 -24.40
CA LYS A 104 -28.87 -1.36 -24.63
C LYS A 104 -28.36 -0.68 -23.35
N ARG A 105 -28.98 -0.97 -22.20
CA ARG A 105 -28.55 -0.41 -20.90
C ARG A 105 -27.18 -0.94 -20.48
N ARG A 106 -26.92 -2.24 -20.67
CA ARG A 106 -25.61 -2.86 -20.44
C ARG A 106 -24.52 -2.26 -21.34
N ILE A 107 -24.79 -2.13 -22.64
CA ILE A 107 -23.87 -1.51 -23.61
C ILE A 107 -23.57 -0.06 -23.22
N GLY A 108 -24.58 0.73 -22.83
CA GLY A 108 -24.39 2.09 -22.34
C GLY A 108 -23.51 2.17 -21.08
N ALA A 109 -23.71 1.26 -20.12
CA ALA A 109 -22.87 1.17 -18.93
C ALA A 109 -21.41 0.80 -19.25
N TYR A 110 -21.19 -0.17 -20.14
CA TYR A 110 -19.84 -0.54 -20.60
C TYR A 110 -19.16 0.61 -21.35
N ALA A 111 -19.88 1.32 -22.22
CA ALA A 111 -19.36 2.49 -22.93
C ALA A 111 -18.98 3.63 -21.97
N MET A 112 -19.80 3.90 -20.96
CA MET A 112 -19.49 4.87 -19.89
C MET A 112 -18.23 4.49 -19.11
N ILE A 113 -18.11 3.23 -18.68
CA ILE A 113 -16.93 2.71 -17.97
C ILE A 113 -15.67 2.81 -18.85
N ALA A 114 -15.76 2.38 -20.11
CA ALA A 114 -14.64 2.45 -21.06
C ALA A 114 -14.18 3.89 -21.32
N ALA A 115 -15.12 4.83 -21.51
CA ALA A 115 -14.82 6.25 -21.68
C ALA A 115 -14.16 6.83 -20.42
N PHE A 116 -14.66 6.51 -19.22
CA PHE A 116 -14.09 6.96 -17.96
C PHE A 116 -12.67 6.40 -17.70
N LEU A 117 -12.45 5.12 -17.97
CA LEU A 117 -11.13 4.50 -17.84
C LEU A 117 -10.14 5.05 -18.88
N THR A 118 -10.60 5.37 -20.09
CA THR A 118 -9.78 6.05 -21.11
C THR A 118 -9.41 7.47 -20.68
N PHE A 119 -10.36 8.23 -20.12
CA PHE A 119 -10.07 9.53 -19.52
C PHE A 119 -9.05 9.41 -18.38
N SER A 120 -9.25 8.46 -17.46
CA SER A 120 -8.35 8.18 -16.33
C SER A 120 -6.93 7.87 -16.84
N MET A 121 -6.81 6.98 -17.83
CA MET A 121 -5.54 6.61 -18.47
C MET A 121 -4.78 7.83 -19.02
N LEU A 122 -5.48 8.75 -19.68
CA LEU A 122 -4.87 9.90 -20.35
C LEU A 122 -4.58 11.07 -19.40
N GLN A 123 -5.47 11.34 -18.42
CA GLN A 123 -5.47 12.59 -17.64
C GLN A 123 -5.04 12.43 -16.18
N PHE A 124 -5.06 11.22 -15.60
CA PHE A 124 -4.57 11.04 -14.24
C PHE A 124 -3.06 11.20 -14.19
N ARG A 125 -2.58 11.66 -13.03
CA ARG A 125 -1.14 11.89 -12.79
C ARG A 125 -0.44 10.55 -12.60
N ASP A 126 0.86 10.52 -12.81
CA ASP A 126 1.64 9.33 -12.49
C ASP A 126 1.85 9.16 -10.99
N GLY A 127 1.61 7.93 -10.52
CA GLY A 127 1.94 7.48 -9.18
C GLY A 127 3.40 7.00 -9.08
N PRO A 128 3.75 6.24 -8.02
CA PRO A 128 5.14 5.86 -7.76
C PRO A 128 5.73 4.81 -8.71
N PHE A 129 4.92 4.18 -9.57
CA PHE A 129 5.32 3.03 -10.38
C PHE A 129 5.30 3.33 -11.88
N LEU A 130 6.42 3.02 -12.54
CA LEU A 130 6.58 3.18 -13.99
C LEU A 130 6.25 1.92 -14.80
N ARG A 131 6.31 0.73 -14.18
CA ARG A 131 6.13 -0.57 -14.85
C ARG A 131 4.94 -1.33 -14.25
N PRO A 132 4.16 -2.10 -15.04
CA PRO A 132 4.40 -2.44 -16.46
C PRO A 132 4.26 -1.25 -17.43
N HIS A 133 3.39 -0.28 -17.12
CA HIS A 133 3.33 1.02 -17.78
C HIS A 133 2.62 2.04 -16.85
N PRO A 134 2.89 3.36 -16.88
CA PRO A 134 2.19 4.30 -16.01
C PRO A 134 0.68 4.35 -16.30
N ALA A 135 0.29 4.22 -17.57
CA ALA A 135 -1.11 4.12 -18.00
C ALA A 135 -1.88 2.98 -17.29
N PHE A 136 -1.23 1.85 -17.00
CA PHE A 136 -1.86 0.75 -16.25
C PHE A 136 -2.22 1.18 -14.83
N TRP A 137 -1.31 1.87 -14.13
CA TRP A 137 -1.56 2.36 -12.77
C TRP A 137 -2.62 3.47 -12.74
N ARG A 138 -2.65 4.34 -13.76
CA ARG A 138 -3.74 5.31 -13.95
C ARG A 138 -5.10 4.64 -14.16
N ILE A 139 -5.16 3.53 -14.92
CA ILE A 139 -6.37 2.72 -15.06
C ILE A 139 -6.76 2.06 -13.73
N VAL A 140 -5.81 1.48 -12.98
CA VAL A 140 -6.07 0.92 -11.63
C VAL A 140 -6.67 1.97 -10.70
N LEU A 141 -6.15 3.20 -10.71
CA LEU A 141 -6.73 4.32 -9.95
C LEU A 141 -8.15 4.68 -10.44
N GLY A 142 -8.39 4.66 -11.75
CA GLY A 142 -9.71 4.86 -12.35
C GLY A 142 -10.73 3.79 -11.98
N VAL A 143 -10.31 2.51 -11.95
CA VAL A 143 -11.15 1.41 -11.47
C VAL A 143 -11.50 1.58 -9.99
N ASN A 144 -10.54 1.96 -9.15
CA ASN A 144 -10.83 2.23 -7.74
C ASN A 144 -11.78 3.43 -7.56
N LEU A 145 -11.67 4.46 -8.40
CA LEU A 145 -12.59 5.61 -8.34
C LEU A 145 -14.00 5.26 -8.81
N LEU A 146 -14.15 4.41 -9.84
CA LEU A 146 -15.46 3.86 -10.22
C LEU A 146 -16.06 3.01 -9.09
N TYR A 147 -15.25 2.20 -8.42
CA TYR A 147 -15.69 1.40 -7.28
C TYR A 147 -16.12 2.29 -6.10
N GLU A 148 -15.34 3.31 -5.76
CA GLU A 148 -15.71 4.29 -4.72
C GLU A 148 -17.00 5.04 -5.05
N LEU A 149 -17.18 5.48 -6.30
CA LEU A 149 -18.43 6.12 -6.73
C LEU A 149 -19.64 5.16 -6.62
N ALA A 150 -19.45 3.86 -6.91
CA ALA A 150 -20.48 2.85 -6.72
C ALA A 150 -20.78 2.59 -5.22
N LEU A 151 -19.76 2.55 -4.36
CA LEU A 151 -19.92 2.44 -2.91
C LEU A 151 -20.64 3.65 -2.31
N VAL A 152 -20.26 4.87 -2.70
CA VAL A 152 -20.95 6.11 -2.28
C VAL A 152 -22.40 6.09 -2.73
N PHE A 153 -22.72 5.63 -3.94
CA PHE A 153 -24.10 5.45 -4.38
C PHE A 153 -24.85 4.40 -3.53
N LEU A 154 -24.23 3.24 -3.28
CA LEU A 154 -24.82 2.15 -2.48
C LEU A 154 -25.03 2.55 -1.01
N LEU A 155 -24.18 3.42 -0.45
CA LEU A 155 -24.32 3.96 0.91
C LEU A 155 -25.67 4.68 1.12
N PHE A 156 -26.25 5.27 0.06
CA PHE A 156 -27.58 5.87 0.12
C PHE A 156 -28.73 4.85 -0.08
N GLN A 157 -28.45 3.62 -0.54
CA GLN A 157 -29.46 2.56 -0.73
C GLN A 157 -29.69 1.74 0.54
N ASP A 158 -30.92 1.25 0.71
CA ASP A 158 -31.26 0.25 1.72
C ASP A 158 -30.77 -1.14 1.30
N LEU A 159 -30.49 -2.02 2.28
CA LEU A 159 -29.89 -3.33 2.03
C LEU A 159 -30.69 -4.18 1.03
N GLY A 160 -32.02 -4.21 1.15
CA GLY A 160 -32.90 -4.93 0.21
C GLY A 160 -32.85 -4.35 -1.22
N SER A 161 -32.76 -3.02 -1.35
CA SER A 161 -32.57 -2.36 -2.64
C SER A 161 -31.19 -2.66 -3.22
N ALA A 162 -30.13 -2.61 -2.41
CA ALA A 162 -28.77 -2.96 -2.81
C ALA A 162 -28.67 -4.41 -3.31
N ARG A 163 -29.20 -5.39 -2.57
CA ARG A 163 -29.30 -6.80 -3.00
C ARG A 163 -30.03 -6.92 -4.34
N ARG A 164 -31.18 -6.25 -4.51
CA ARG A 164 -31.92 -6.25 -5.78
C ARG A 164 -31.12 -5.61 -6.92
N MET A 165 -30.33 -4.58 -6.65
CA MET A 165 -29.46 -3.94 -7.65
C MET A 165 -28.27 -4.81 -8.06
N MET A 166 -27.78 -5.71 -7.20
CA MET A 166 -26.75 -6.67 -7.60
C MET A 166 -27.21 -7.59 -8.75
N THR A 167 -28.52 -7.80 -8.92
CA THR A 167 -29.07 -8.59 -10.05
C THR A 167 -28.88 -7.92 -11.43
N LEU A 168 -28.49 -6.64 -11.46
CA LEU A 168 -28.08 -5.94 -12.69
C LEU A 168 -26.67 -6.36 -13.15
N LEU A 169 -25.81 -6.78 -12.21
CA LEU A 169 -24.47 -7.30 -12.46
C LEU A 169 -24.52 -8.80 -12.77
N ASP A 170 -25.21 -9.57 -11.92
CA ASP A 170 -25.39 -11.01 -12.09
C ASP A 170 -26.84 -11.42 -11.70
N PRO A 171 -27.67 -11.89 -12.66
CA PRO A 171 -29.04 -12.34 -12.42
C PRO A 171 -29.20 -13.50 -11.42
N ALA A 172 -28.12 -14.21 -11.06
CA ALA A 172 -28.15 -15.29 -10.07
C ALA A 172 -28.24 -14.78 -8.61
N LEU A 173 -27.83 -13.54 -8.35
CA LEU A 173 -27.77 -12.92 -7.02
C LEU A 173 -29.18 -12.59 -6.46
N ASN A 174 -29.22 -11.96 -5.28
CA ASN A 174 -30.45 -11.68 -4.52
C ASN A 174 -31.19 -12.97 -4.08
N ARG A 175 -30.43 -13.99 -3.68
CA ARG A 175 -30.92 -15.23 -3.06
C ARG A 175 -30.17 -15.46 -1.74
N PRO A 176 -30.84 -15.81 -0.63
CA PRO A 176 -30.14 -16.12 0.60
C PRO A 176 -29.27 -17.37 0.43
N LEU A 177 -28.05 -17.31 0.94
CA LEU A 177 -27.10 -18.42 0.94
C LEU A 177 -27.15 -19.12 2.31
N PRO A 178 -26.95 -20.45 2.37
CA PRO A 178 -26.77 -21.13 3.64
C PRO A 178 -25.47 -20.66 4.31
N GLU A 179 -25.51 -20.43 5.61
CA GLU A 179 -24.28 -20.21 6.38
C GLU A 179 -23.51 -21.53 6.51
N LYS A 180 -22.21 -21.48 6.24
CA LYS A 180 -21.29 -22.62 6.36
C LYS A 180 -20.33 -22.36 7.52
N SER A 181 -20.36 -23.26 8.51
CA SER A 181 -19.33 -23.41 9.53
C SER A 181 -18.25 -24.38 9.04
N TYR A 182 -17.01 -24.19 9.47
CA TYR A 182 -15.90 -25.11 9.21
C TYR A 182 -15.50 -25.90 10.48
N ALA A 183 -15.94 -25.46 11.66
CA ALA A 183 -15.64 -26.06 12.95
C ALA A 183 -16.45 -27.34 13.30
N GLU A 184 -16.97 -28.09 12.32
CA GLU A 184 -17.81 -29.26 12.58
C GLU A 184 -17.01 -30.52 13.00
N HIS A 185 -15.75 -30.65 12.56
CA HIS A 185 -14.92 -31.85 12.75
C HIS A 185 -13.51 -31.55 13.30
N CYS A 186 -13.43 -30.84 14.42
CA CYS A 186 -12.16 -30.35 14.98
C CYS A 186 -11.27 -31.38 15.69
N GLU A 187 -11.59 -32.67 15.64
CA GLU A 187 -10.66 -33.72 16.09
C GLU A 187 -9.43 -33.78 15.17
N LEU A 188 -8.23 -33.79 15.75
CA LEU A 188 -6.98 -33.69 14.99
C LEU A 188 -6.57 -35.07 14.42
N THR A 189 -7.35 -35.53 13.43
CA THR A 189 -7.14 -36.80 12.72
C THR A 189 -6.56 -36.56 11.32
N PRO A 190 -5.81 -37.51 10.73
CA PRO A 190 -5.26 -37.35 9.39
C PRO A 190 -6.33 -37.17 8.29
N ALA A 191 -7.54 -37.69 8.49
CA ALA A 191 -8.66 -37.49 7.56
C ALA A 191 -9.17 -36.05 7.62
N ASN A 192 -9.50 -35.55 8.81
CA ASN A 192 -10.01 -34.19 8.99
C ASN A 192 -8.98 -33.13 8.54
N VAL A 193 -7.68 -33.37 8.78
CA VAL A 193 -6.60 -32.50 8.29
C VAL A 193 -6.48 -32.54 6.76
N TRP A 194 -6.69 -33.70 6.12
CA TRP A 194 -6.67 -33.81 4.66
C TRP A 194 -7.87 -33.11 4.02
N ASP A 195 -9.06 -33.26 4.61
CA ASP A 195 -10.31 -32.64 4.12
C ASP A 195 -10.32 -31.11 4.32
N ALA A 196 -9.53 -30.58 5.27
CA ALA A 196 -9.30 -29.15 5.45
C ALA A 196 -8.25 -28.55 4.49
N ILE A 197 -7.39 -29.37 3.85
CA ILE A 197 -6.43 -28.88 2.85
C ILE A 197 -7.17 -28.65 1.52
N ASP A 198 -7.79 -27.48 1.39
CA ASP A 198 -8.60 -27.11 0.24
C ASP A 198 -8.11 -25.82 -0.46
N VAL A 199 -9.01 -25.16 -1.20
CA VAL A 199 -8.71 -23.90 -1.91
C VAL A 199 -8.39 -22.74 -0.97
N PHE A 200 -8.88 -22.74 0.28
CA PHE A 200 -8.61 -21.68 1.26
C PHE A 200 -7.16 -21.68 1.71
N CYS A 201 -6.52 -22.85 1.90
CA CYS A 201 -5.07 -22.95 2.14
C CYS A 201 -4.25 -22.23 1.04
N VAL A 202 -4.63 -22.42 -0.22
CA VAL A 202 -3.98 -21.76 -1.37
C VAL A 202 -4.31 -20.26 -1.39
N ALA A 203 -5.55 -19.87 -1.10
CA ALA A 203 -5.97 -18.47 -1.02
C ALA A 203 -5.24 -17.73 0.11
N HIS A 204 -5.02 -18.36 1.26
CA HIS A 204 -4.27 -17.81 2.39
C HIS A 204 -2.79 -17.64 2.02
N ALA A 205 -2.13 -18.67 1.50
CA ALA A 205 -0.74 -18.56 1.04
C ALA A 205 -0.54 -17.48 -0.03
N LEU A 206 -1.45 -17.36 -1.01
CA LEU A 206 -1.40 -16.31 -2.03
C LEU A 206 -1.74 -14.92 -1.48
N GLY A 207 -2.69 -14.82 -0.55
CA GLY A 207 -3.05 -13.60 0.16
C GLY A 207 -1.86 -13.05 0.96
N TRP A 208 -1.18 -13.90 1.72
CA TRP A 208 0.01 -13.55 2.50
C TRP A 208 1.23 -13.23 1.65
N PHE A 209 1.40 -13.90 0.51
CA PHE A 209 2.34 -13.46 -0.52
C PHE A 209 2.04 -12.03 -1.00
N GLY A 210 0.78 -11.73 -1.30
CA GLY A 210 0.34 -10.40 -1.73
C GLY A 210 0.56 -9.32 -0.66
N LYS A 211 0.16 -9.59 0.59
CA LYS A 211 0.37 -8.72 1.76
C LYS A 211 1.85 -8.40 1.97
N ALA A 212 2.73 -9.40 1.91
CA ALA A 212 4.17 -9.23 2.01
C ALA A 212 4.77 -8.36 0.88
N MET A 213 4.27 -8.50 -0.35
CA MET A 213 4.68 -7.67 -1.49
C MET A 213 4.28 -6.19 -1.35
N ILE A 214 3.17 -5.91 -0.63
CA ILE A 214 2.73 -4.54 -0.33
C ILE A 214 3.49 -3.95 0.87
N LEU A 215 3.54 -4.65 2.00
CA LEU A 215 4.07 -4.13 3.28
C LEU A 215 5.60 -4.17 3.37
N ARG A 216 6.23 -5.15 2.72
CA ARG A 216 7.69 -5.35 2.60
C ARG A 216 8.43 -5.47 3.93
N ASP A 217 7.71 -5.82 5.01
CA ASP A 217 8.24 -5.95 6.37
C ASP A 217 7.74 -7.26 7.00
N TYR A 218 8.68 -8.06 7.51
CA TYR A 218 8.41 -9.37 8.11
C TYR A 218 7.57 -9.28 9.38
N TRP A 219 7.87 -8.31 10.25
CA TRP A 219 7.18 -8.17 11.53
C TRP A 219 5.75 -7.65 11.33
N PHE A 220 5.52 -6.77 10.36
CA PHE A 220 4.17 -6.29 10.07
C PHE A 220 3.28 -7.41 9.51
N CYS A 221 3.82 -8.28 8.65
CA CYS A 221 3.10 -9.47 8.19
C CYS A 221 2.76 -10.42 9.35
N TRP A 222 3.70 -10.70 10.26
CA TRP A 222 3.42 -11.53 11.45
C TRP A 222 2.39 -10.93 12.40
N ILE A 223 2.46 -9.61 12.65
CA ILE A 223 1.49 -8.91 13.50
C ILE A 223 0.10 -8.96 12.87
N LEU A 224 -0.02 -8.75 11.56
CA LEU A 224 -1.30 -8.89 10.86
C LEU A 224 -1.80 -10.34 10.84
N SER A 225 -0.92 -11.33 10.66
CA SER A 225 -1.31 -12.75 10.64
C SER A 225 -2.02 -13.12 11.93
N ILE A 226 -1.38 -12.85 13.07
CA ILE A 226 -1.96 -13.10 14.39
C ILE A 226 -3.19 -12.20 14.64
N ALA A 227 -3.19 -10.94 14.18
CA ALA A 227 -4.33 -10.05 14.37
C ALA A 227 -5.56 -10.43 13.53
N PHE A 228 -5.37 -11.11 12.40
CA PHE A 228 -6.45 -11.61 11.56
C PHE A 228 -7.16 -12.80 12.23
N GLU A 229 -6.43 -13.84 12.66
CA GLU A 229 -7.02 -14.94 13.44
C GLU A 229 -7.77 -14.44 14.68
N LEU A 230 -7.17 -13.48 15.41
CA LEU A 230 -7.80 -12.89 16.59
C LEU A 230 -9.07 -12.11 16.25
N ALA A 231 -9.17 -11.54 15.04
CA ALA A 231 -10.40 -10.93 14.56
C ALA A 231 -11.46 -11.99 14.21
N GLU A 232 -11.08 -13.11 13.60
CA GLU A 232 -12.00 -14.20 13.26
C GLU A 232 -12.57 -14.87 14.52
N TYR A 233 -11.71 -15.27 15.48
CA TYR A 233 -12.15 -15.70 16.81
C TYR A 233 -13.05 -14.68 17.52
N SER A 234 -12.84 -13.39 17.28
CA SER A 234 -13.66 -12.32 17.86
C SER A 234 -15.00 -12.16 17.16
N LEU A 235 -15.11 -12.51 15.88
CA LEU A 235 -16.25 -12.21 15.01
C LEU A 235 -17.05 -13.45 14.55
N GLN A 236 -16.61 -14.67 14.89
CA GLN A 236 -17.34 -15.93 14.67
C GLN A 236 -18.78 -15.95 15.23
N HIS A 237 -19.07 -15.12 16.24
CA HIS A 237 -20.43 -14.93 16.78
C HIS A 237 -21.36 -14.09 15.87
N GLN A 238 -20.80 -13.41 14.85
CA GLN A 238 -21.55 -12.64 13.84
C GLN A 238 -21.58 -13.36 12.50
N LEU A 239 -20.51 -14.07 12.14
CA LEU A 239 -20.38 -14.78 10.87
C LEU A 239 -19.88 -16.19 11.14
N ALA A 240 -20.75 -17.19 10.95
CA ALA A 240 -20.39 -18.61 11.12
C ALA A 240 -19.24 -19.06 10.19
N ASN A 241 -18.97 -18.32 9.11
CA ASN A 241 -17.81 -18.57 8.24
C ASN A 241 -16.46 -18.42 8.96
N PHE A 242 -16.37 -17.65 10.05
CA PHE A 242 -15.14 -17.51 10.86
C PHE A 242 -15.04 -18.57 11.98
N ALA A 243 -15.97 -19.52 12.05
CA ALA A 243 -15.91 -20.63 12.99
C ALA A 243 -15.11 -21.76 12.36
N GLU A 244 -13.80 -21.79 12.64
CA GLU A 244 -12.85 -22.81 12.21
C GLU A 244 -12.25 -23.55 13.41
N CYS A 245 -11.48 -24.60 13.14
CA CYS A 245 -10.89 -25.41 14.20
C CYS A 245 -9.64 -24.74 14.80
N TRP A 246 -9.37 -24.99 16.08
CA TRP A 246 -8.24 -24.33 16.77
C TRP A 246 -6.89 -24.60 16.11
N TRP A 247 -6.72 -25.79 15.51
CA TRP A 247 -5.51 -26.17 14.80
C TRP A 247 -5.47 -25.63 13.37
N ASP A 248 -6.61 -25.25 12.80
CA ASP A 248 -6.69 -24.59 11.49
C ASP A 248 -6.08 -23.19 11.63
N HIS A 249 -6.74 -22.31 12.39
CA HIS A 249 -6.27 -20.97 12.76
C HIS A 249 -4.77 -20.92 13.14
N TRP A 250 -4.34 -21.72 14.11
CA TRP A 250 -3.00 -21.59 14.68
C TRP A 250 -1.92 -22.40 13.96
N ILE A 251 -2.25 -23.56 13.37
CA ILE A 251 -1.23 -24.43 12.73
C ILE A 251 -1.33 -24.32 11.21
N MET A 252 -2.51 -24.54 10.63
CA MET A 252 -2.68 -24.49 9.17
C MET A 252 -2.48 -23.07 8.66
N ASP A 253 -3.13 -22.07 9.27
CA ASP A 253 -3.07 -20.70 8.79
C ASP A 253 -1.82 -19.97 9.27
N VAL A 254 -1.73 -19.60 10.55
CA VAL A 254 -0.60 -18.79 11.03
C VAL A 254 0.76 -19.40 10.74
N LEU A 255 0.95 -20.70 11.04
CA LEU A 255 2.26 -21.35 10.99
C LEU A 255 2.61 -21.98 9.64
N VAL A 256 1.63 -22.37 8.82
CA VAL A 256 1.86 -22.99 7.50
C VAL A 256 1.53 -22.01 6.37
N CYS A 257 0.25 -21.76 6.06
CA CYS A 257 -0.19 -21.00 4.89
C CYS A 257 0.30 -19.54 4.94
N ASN A 258 0.05 -18.85 6.05
CA ASN A 258 0.38 -17.44 6.24
C ASN A 258 1.90 -17.22 6.28
N TRP A 259 2.62 -18.13 6.93
CA TRP A 259 4.09 -18.12 6.99
C TRP A 259 4.73 -18.40 5.62
N ILE A 260 4.29 -19.43 4.89
CA ILE A 260 4.80 -19.77 3.55
C ILE A 260 4.56 -18.60 2.59
N GLY A 261 3.35 -18.04 2.57
CA GLY A 261 3.01 -16.87 1.76
C GLY A 261 3.92 -15.68 2.07
N THR A 262 4.05 -15.34 3.36
CA THR A 262 4.91 -14.25 3.83
C THR A 262 6.38 -14.48 3.45
N TYR A 263 6.90 -15.69 3.65
CA TYR A 263 8.28 -16.05 3.31
C TYR A 263 8.55 -15.91 1.80
N LEU A 264 7.67 -16.44 0.95
CA LEU A 264 7.80 -16.35 -0.51
C LEU A 264 7.65 -14.91 -1.02
N GLY A 265 6.75 -14.11 -0.42
CA GLY A 265 6.58 -12.70 -0.78
C GLY A 265 7.80 -11.86 -0.41
N LEU A 266 8.37 -12.06 0.78
CA LEU A 266 9.59 -11.37 1.20
C LEU A 266 10.84 -11.83 0.44
N LYS A 267 10.94 -13.12 0.10
CA LYS A 267 12.00 -13.61 -0.81
C LYS A 267 11.89 -12.99 -2.20
N THR A 268 10.67 -12.80 -2.69
CA THR A 268 10.41 -12.07 -3.94
C THR A 268 10.80 -10.60 -3.82
N CYS A 269 10.51 -9.95 -2.69
CA CYS A 269 10.98 -8.59 -2.42
C CYS A 269 12.50 -8.47 -2.43
N GLN A 270 13.21 -9.38 -1.75
CA GLN A 270 14.69 -9.43 -1.72
C GLN A 270 15.28 -9.66 -3.13
N TYR A 271 14.66 -10.53 -3.92
CA TYR A 271 15.06 -10.76 -5.32
C TYR A 271 14.86 -9.52 -6.21
N LEU A 272 13.78 -8.78 -6.03
CA LEU A 272 13.49 -7.57 -6.78
C LEU A 272 14.39 -6.39 -6.36
N GLU A 273 14.73 -6.28 -5.08
CA GLU A 273 15.67 -5.28 -4.56
C GLU A 273 17.11 -5.51 -5.07
N ALA A 274 17.57 -6.77 -5.09
CA ALA A 274 18.91 -7.13 -5.56
C ALA A 274 19.07 -7.11 -7.10
N LYS A 275 18.04 -6.70 -7.86
CA LYS A 275 18.04 -6.74 -9.33
C LYS A 275 18.88 -5.59 -9.92
N PRO A 276 19.93 -5.87 -10.72
CA PRO A 276 20.78 -4.81 -11.28
C PRO A 276 20.05 -3.97 -12.32
N TYR A 277 20.35 -2.65 -12.34
CA TYR A 277 19.80 -1.71 -13.32
C TYR A 277 20.37 -1.93 -14.73
N GLU A 278 19.51 -2.23 -15.71
CA GLU A 278 19.90 -2.37 -17.12
C GLU A 278 19.75 -1.04 -17.90
N TRP A 279 20.85 -0.30 -18.04
CA TRP A 279 20.88 1.03 -18.69
C TRP A 279 20.82 1.04 -20.23
N ARG A 280 21.06 -0.10 -20.89
CA ARG A 280 20.99 -0.20 -22.36
C ARG A 280 19.53 -0.18 -22.81
N GLY A 281 19.20 0.32 -24.02
CA GLY A 281 17.83 0.32 -24.56
C GLY A 281 17.45 -0.95 -25.36
N LEU A 282 16.15 -1.20 -25.59
CA LEU A 282 15.65 -2.37 -26.36
C LEU A 282 16.29 -2.49 -27.76
N ARG A 283 16.53 -1.36 -28.43
CA ARG A 283 17.20 -1.29 -29.75
C ARG A 283 18.68 -1.71 -29.70
N GLN A 284 19.33 -1.59 -28.55
CA GLN A 284 20.75 -1.94 -28.35
C GLN A 284 20.95 -3.42 -27.98
N THR A 285 19.88 -4.13 -27.58
CA THR A 285 19.92 -5.56 -27.25
C THR A 285 19.98 -6.42 -28.52
N ARG A 286 21.12 -7.08 -28.76
CA ARG A 286 21.30 -8.06 -29.85
C ARG A 286 20.79 -9.46 -29.46
N GLY A 287 20.20 -10.17 -30.44
CA GLY A 287 19.69 -11.55 -30.30
C GLY A 287 18.21 -11.66 -29.88
N LEU A 288 17.48 -12.59 -30.49
CA LEU A 288 16.05 -12.83 -30.24
C LEU A 288 15.78 -13.26 -28.79
N ARG A 289 16.53 -14.23 -28.26
CA ARG A 289 16.40 -14.70 -26.86
C ARG A 289 16.65 -13.58 -25.85
N SER A 290 17.62 -12.71 -26.11
CA SER A 290 17.93 -11.54 -25.27
C SER A 290 16.80 -10.50 -25.31
N LYS A 291 16.22 -10.25 -26.49
CA LYS A 291 15.04 -9.38 -26.63
C LYS A 291 13.81 -9.97 -25.91
N ALA A 292 13.55 -11.27 -26.04
CA ALA A 292 12.44 -11.94 -25.36
C ALA A 292 12.59 -11.89 -23.82
N ARG A 293 13.78 -12.24 -23.29
CA ARG A 293 14.09 -12.11 -21.86
C ARG A 293 13.89 -10.68 -21.36
N ARG A 294 14.17 -9.69 -22.21
CA ARG A 294 14.00 -8.27 -21.90
C ARG A 294 12.55 -7.80 -21.93
N VAL A 295 11.73 -8.27 -22.87
CA VAL A 295 10.27 -8.02 -22.85
C VAL A 295 9.66 -8.61 -21.57
N LEU A 296 10.08 -9.83 -21.20
CA LEU A 296 9.68 -10.43 -19.92
C LEU A 296 10.17 -9.61 -18.70
N SER A 297 11.38 -9.03 -18.75
CA SER A 297 11.91 -8.22 -17.64
C SER A 297 11.26 -6.83 -17.48
N GLN A 298 10.46 -6.37 -18.46
CA GLN A 298 9.64 -5.14 -18.37
C GLN A 298 8.40 -5.31 -17.49
N PHE A 299 7.89 -6.54 -17.30
CA PHE A 299 6.80 -6.82 -16.35
C PHE A 299 7.29 -6.81 -14.89
N SER A 300 8.61 -6.85 -14.68
CA SER A 300 9.21 -6.68 -13.36
C SER A 300 9.47 -5.18 -13.07
N PRO A 301 9.26 -4.71 -11.82
CA PRO A 301 9.43 -3.31 -11.43
C PRO A 301 10.72 -2.63 -11.92
N HIS A 302 10.63 -1.31 -12.12
CA HIS A 302 11.77 -0.48 -12.51
C HIS A 302 12.72 -0.24 -11.34
N ASP A 303 12.16 0.01 -10.16
CA ASP A 303 12.85 0.21 -8.89
C ASP A 303 12.06 -0.53 -7.80
N TRP A 304 12.74 -1.10 -6.82
CA TRP A 304 12.13 -1.85 -5.72
C TRP A 304 12.80 -1.50 -4.40
N THR A 305 12.21 -0.52 -3.71
CA THR A 305 12.72 -0.05 -2.43
C THR A 305 12.23 -0.93 -1.27
N ALA A 306 13.15 -1.39 -0.43
CA ALA A 306 12.82 -1.84 0.92
C ALA A 306 12.14 -0.72 1.74
N PHE A 307 11.28 -1.11 2.68
CA PHE A 307 10.63 -0.18 3.60
C PHE A 307 11.22 -0.35 5.00
N GLN A 308 11.77 0.74 5.54
CA GLN A 308 12.21 0.85 6.94
C GLN A 308 11.20 1.75 7.66
N TRP A 309 10.18 1.14 8.26
CA TRP A 309 9.04 1.88 8.83
C TRP A 309 9.34 2.59 10.15
N GLU A 310 10.44 2.21 10.83
CA GLU A 310 10.88 2.78 12.10
C GLU A 310 9.75 2.98 13.13
N GLY A 311 8.82 2.02 13.24
CA GLY A 311 7.54 2.15 13.94
C GLY A 311 7.59 2.51 15.44
N THR A 312 8.78 2.61 16.05
CA THR A 312 8.97 3.06 17.44
C THR A 312 9.95 4.24 17.59
N ALA A 313 10.44 4.83 16.50
CA ALA A 313 11.36 5.96 16.50
C ALA A 313 10.69 7.29 16.90
N SER A 314 9.45 7.52 16.45
CA SER A 314 8.64 8.66 16.88
C SER A 314 7.16 8.29 17.02
N PHE A 315 6.41 9.10 17.77
CA PHE A 315 4.96 8.92 17.92
C PHE A 315 4.21 8.94 16.57
N VAL A 316 4.70 9.72 15.59
CA VAL A 316 4.09 9.78 14.25
C VAL A 316 4.28 8.47 13.50
N HIS A 317 5.48 7.88 13.53
CA HIS A 317 5.73 6.56 12.94
C HIS A 317 4.89 5.49 13.63
N TYR A 318 4.85 5.48 14.97
CA TYR A 318 4.03 4.55 15.74
C TYR A 318 2.54 4.65 15.38
N ALA A 319 1.96 5.86 15.42
CA ALA A 319 0.56 6.07 15.07
C ALA A 319 0.26 5.69 13.61
N THR A 320 1.17 5.99 12.68
CA THR A 320 1.01 5.62 11.26
C THR A 320 1.04 4.10 11.09
N VAL A 321 1.93 3.38 11.77
CA VAL A 321 1.99 1.92 11.73
C VAL A 321 0.72 1.30 12.31
N VAL A 322 0.24 1.77 13.47
CA VAL A 322 -1.03 1.30 14.06
C VAL A 322 -2.22 1.54 13.11
N VAL A 323 -2.31 2.72 12.51
CA VAL A 323 -3.36 3.03 11.51
C VAL A 323 -3.23 2.18 10.25
N LEU A 324 -2.01 1.97 9.74
CA LEU A 324 -1.76 1.12 8.57
C LEU A 324 -2.21 -0.32 8.82
N LEU A 325 -1.83 -0.90 9.96
CA LEU A 325 -2.21 -2.27 10.32
C LEU A 325 -3.73 -2.39 10.53
N ALA A 326 -4.36 -1.41 11.18
CA ALA A 326 -5.82 -1.38 11.35
C ALA A 326 -6.58 -1.24 10.02
N LEU A 327 -6.05 -0.46 9.06
CA LEU A 327 -6.64 -0.32 7.73
C LEU A 327 -6.47 -1.58 6.87
N PHE A 328 -5.37 -2.31 7.02
CA PHE A 328 -5.20 -3.65 6.42
C PHE A 328 -6.25 -4.62 6.96
N LEU A 329 -6.35 -4.73 8.28
CA LEU A 329 -7.33 -5.61 8.93
C LEU A 329 -8.77 -5.25 8.52
N ALA A 330 -9.11 -3.96 8.44
CA ALA A 330 -10.40 -3.52 7.90
C ALA A 330 -10.60 -3.91 6.43
N ALA A 331 -9.61 -3.67 5.57
CA ALA A 331 -9.68 -4.03 4.15
C ALA A 331 -9.83 -5.55 3.93
N GLU A 332 -9.37 -6.37 4.87
CA GLU A 332 -9.47 -7.82 4.85
C GLU A 332 -10.79 -8.35 5.44
N LEU A 333 -11.34 -7.72 6.48
CA LEU A 333 -12.65 -8.06 7.06
C LEU A 333 -13.83 -7.59 6.19
N ASN A 334 -13.72 -6.41 5.57
CA ASN A 334 -14.75 -5.83 4.71
C ASN A 334 -15.37 -6.81 3.67
N PRO A 335 -14.61 -7.61 2.89
CA PRO A 335 -15.19 -8.54 1.92
C PRO A 335 -16.03 -9.65 2.56
N PHE A 336 -15.72 -10.11 3.79
CA PHE A 336 -16.53 -11.11 4.49
C PHE A 336 -17.90 -10.55 4.88
N TYR A 337 -17.95 -9.31 5.36
CA TYR A 337 -19.21 -8.62 5.64
C TYR A 337 -19.97 -8.27 4.35
N LEU A 338 -19.29 -7.76 3.33
CA LEU A 338 -19.95 -7.39 2.06
C LEU A 338 -20.51 -8.62 1.34
N LYS A 339 -19.81 -9.76 1.30
CA LYS A 339 -20.34 -11.00 0.71
C LYS A 339 -21.55 -11.52 1.47
N PHE A 340 -21.52 -11.47 2.81
CA PHE A 340 -22.64 -11.88 3.66
C PHE A 340 -23.86 -10.96 3.46
N LEU A 341 -23.66 -9.65 3.58
CA LEU A 341 -24.73 -8.66 3.47
C LEU A 341 -25.37 -8.67 2.08
N LEU A 342 -24.59 -8.77 1.00
CA LEU A 342 -25.11 -8.76 -0.38
C LEU A 342 -25.53 -10.14 -0.92
N TRP A 343 -25.36 -11.21 -0.13
CA TRP A 343 -25.56 -12.60 -0.53
C TRP A 343 -24.74 -13.00 -1.78
N MET A 344 -23.42 -12.90 -1.66
CA MET A 344 -22.45 -13.40 -2.63
C MET A 344 -21.64 -14.57 -2.05
N GLU A 345 -21.38 -15.58 -2.87
CA GLU A 345 -20.54 -16.72 -2.51
C GLU A 345 -19.05 -16.29 -2.44
N PRO A 346 -18.19 -16.97 -1.64
CA PRO A 346 -16.78 -16.56 -1.47
C PRO A 346 -15.96 -16.58 -2.76
N ASP A 347 -16.27 -17.50 -3.67
CA ASP A 347 -15.68 -17.68 -4.99
C ASP A 347 -16.35 -16.84 -6.08
N HIS A 348 -17.37 -16.05 -5.75
CA HIS A 348 -18.06 -15.20 -6.72
C HIS A 348 -17.09 -14.20 -7.37
N PRO A 349 -17.10 -14.03 -8.71
CA PRO A 349 -16.12 -13.19 -9.40
C PRO A 349 -16.00 -11.76 -8.88
N ILE A 350 -17.07 -11.16 -8.33
CA ILE A 350 -17.01 -9.80 -7.75
C ILE A 350 -16.12 -9.77 -6.51
N VAL A 351 -16.17 -10.80 -5.66
CA VAL A 351 -15.32 -10.92 -4.46
C VAL A 351 -13.86 -11.06 -4.86
N ILE A 352 -13.56 -11.95 -5.81
CA ILE A 352 -12.20 -12.18 -6.34
C ILE A 352 -11.64 -10.92 -7.03
N MET A 353 -12.46 -10.24 -7.84
CA MET A 353 -12.09 -8.97 -8.48
C MET A 353 -11.81 -7.87 -7.45
N ARG A 354 -12.60 -7.77 -6.37
CA ARG A 354 -12.39 -6.80 -5.30
C ARG A 354 -11.08 -7.09 -4.54
N LEU A 355 -10.81 -8.35 -4.19
CA LEU A 355 -9.54 -8.75 -3.55
C LEU A 355 -8.34 -8.41 -4.44
N THR A 356 -8.41 -8.74 -5.72
CA THR A 356 -7.37 -8.42 -6.72
C THR A 356 -7.19 -6.91 -6.89
N GLY A 357 -8.30 -6.15 -6.93
CA GLY A 357 -8.31 -4.70 -7.04
C GLY A 357 -7.67 -4.00 -5.85
N VAL A 358 -7.99 -4.43 -4.62
CA VAL A 358 -7.38 -3.92 -3.39
C VAL A 358 -5.89 -4.25 -3.34
N PHE A 359 -5.46 -5.45 -3.76
CA PHE A 359 -4.04 -5.78 -3.89
C PHE A 359 -3.31 -4.83 -4.86
N LEU A 360 -3.86 -4.64 -6.07
CA LEU A 360 -3.28 -3.74 -7.08
C LEU A 360 -3.26 -2.28 -6.64
N CYS A 361 -4.26 -1.81 -5.89
CA CYS A 361 -4.28 -0.45 -5.32
C CYS A 361 -3.32 -0.30 -4.14
N GLY A 362 -3.17 -1.35 -3.32
CA GLY A 362 -2.33 -1.37 -2.13
C GLY A 362 -0.85 -1.17 -2.44
N LEU A 363 -0.34 -1.79 -3.51
CA LEU A 363 1.07 -1.71 -3.91
C LEU A 363 1.57 -0.25 -4.08
N PRO A 364 0.95 0.64 -4.89
CA PRO A 364 1.34 2.05 -4.96
C PRO A 364 0.89 2.85 -3.74
N ALA A 365 -0.27 2.54 -3.14
CA ALA A 365 -0.79 3.27 -1.98
C ALA A 365 0.16 3.24 -0.77
N VAL A 366 0.64 2.05 -0.38
CA VAL A 366 1.56 1.89 0.74
C VAL A 366 2.93 2.49 0.43
N ARG A 367 3.36 2.47 -0.84
CA ARG A 367 4.57 3.18 -1.28
C ARG A 367 4.44 4.70 -1.13
N GLU A 368 3.30 5.28 -1.53
CA GLU A 368 3.01 6.70 -1.34
C GLU A 368 2.97 7.08 0.15
N LEU A 369 2.33 6.26 1.00
CA LEU A 369 2.29 6.46 2.45
C LEU A 369 3.70 6.46 3.06
N TYR A 370 4.52 5.46 2.71
CA TYR A 370 5.92 5.36 3.17
C TYR A 370 6.71 6.63 2.81
N GLN A 371 6.52 7.17 1.61
CA GLN A 371 7.20 8.39 1.16
C GLN A 371 6.65 9.66 1.85
N TYR A 372 5.35 9.73 2.09
CA TYR A 372 4.70 10.82 2.82
C TYR A 372 5.24 10.96 4.26
N ILE A 373 5.42 9.84 4.96
CA ILE A 373 5.95 9.83 6.33
C ILE A 373 7.46 10.07 6.37
N ASN A 374 8.25 9.33 5.58
CA ASN A 374 9.71 9.35 5.69
C ASN A 374 10.39 10.48 4.90
N ASN A 375 9.72 11.11 3.93
CA ASN A 375 10.29 12.17 3.09
C ASN A 375 9.37 13.41 3.00
N PRO A 376 9.02 14.06 4.14
CA PRO A 376 8.03 15.14 4.18
C PRO A 376 8.44 16.41 3.40
N GLN A 377 9.74 16.59 3.10
CA GLN A 377 10.21 17.65 2.21
C GLN A 377 9.76 17.46 0.76
N ARG A 378 9.72 16.20 0.28
CA ARG A 378 9.32 15.84 -1.09
C ARG A 378 7.82 15.57 -1.19
N ALA A 379 7.23 14.92 -0.19
CA ALA A 379 5.82 14.52 -0.18
C ALA A 379 5.01 15.34 0.84
N LYS A 380 4.60 16.57 0.45
CA LYS A 380 3.79 17.47 1.31
C LYS A 380 2.29 17.15 1.33
N ARG A 381 1.82 16.28 0.44
CA ARG A 381 0.44 15.79 0.36
C ARG A 381 0.47 14.27 0.26
N MET A 382 -0.54 13.61 0.82
CA MET A 382 -0.78 12.19 0.61
C MET A 382 -0.95 11.92 -0.88
N GLY A 383 -0.39 10.81 -1.37
CA GLY A 383 -0.52 10.42 -2.76
C GLY A 383 -1.94 9.99 -3.13
N GLN A 384 -2.23 9.97 -4.43
CA GLN A 384 -3.58 9.78 -4.95
C GLN A 384 -4.08 8.33 -4.77
N HIS A 385 -3.20 7.33 -4.84
CA HIS A 385 -3.57 5.93 -4.60
C HIS A 385 -3.81 5.70 -3.11
N CYS A 386 -2.93 6.23 -2.25
CA CYS A 386 -3.07 6.16 -0.80
C CYS A 386 -4.35 6.83 -0.31
N TRP A 387 -4.63 8.05 -0.79
CA TRP A 387 -5.81 8.81 -0.39
C TRP A 387 -7.11 8.13 -0.86
N LEU A 388 -7.15 7.67 -2.11
CA LEU A 388 -8.36 7.04 -2.66
C LEU A 388 -8.61 5.65 -2.04
N LEU A 389 -7.58 4.82 -1.85
CA LEU A 389 -7.75 3.52 -1.19
C LEU A 389 -8.19 3.67 0.27
N LEU A 390 -7.69 4.70 0.97
CA LEU A 390 -8.18 5.05 2.31
C LEU A 390 -9.67 5.42 2.28
N ALA A 391 -10.11 6.24 1.31
CA ALA A 391 -11.52 6.54 1.12
C ALA A 391 -12.33 5.25 0.89
N THR A 392 -11.92 4.39 -0.05
CA THR A 392 -12.57 3.11 -0.37
C THR A 392 -12.77 2.22 0.87
N ILE A 393 -11.72 1.98 1.65
CA ILE A 393 -11.81 1.11 2.85
C ILE A 393 -12.76 1.71 3.90
N LEU A 394 -12.74 3.04 4.07
CA LEU A 394 -13.64 3.73 5.01
C LEU A 394 -15.10 3.76 4.51
N THR A 395 -15.33 3.94 3.21
CA THR A 395 -16.66 3.91 2.61
C THR A 395 -17.26 2.50 2.65
N GLU A 396 -16.47 1.45 2.38
CA GLU A 396 -16.87 0.05 2.63
C GLU A 396 -17.29 -0.17 4.09
N LEU A 397 -16.47 0.27 5.06
CA LEU A 397 -16.79 0.17 6.49
C LEU A 397 -18.10 0.90 6.83
N LEU A 398 -18.33 2.10 6.29
CA LEU A 398 -19.56 2.85 6.51
C LEU A 398 -20.80 2.14 5.91
N VAL A 399 -20.66 1.53 4.73
CA VAL A 399 -21.70 0.71 4.10
C VAL A 399 -22.04 -0.51 4.96
N ILE A 400 -21.02 -1.23 5.45
CA ILE A 400 -21.19 -2.37 6.36
C ILE A 400 -21.89 -1.93 7.65
N LEU A 401 -21.37 -0.92 8.35
CA LEU A 401 -21.95 -0.40 9.60
C LEU A 401 -23.38 0.14 9.44
N LYS A 402 -23.76 0.62 8.24
CA LYS A 402 -25.15 0.99 7.93
C LYS A 402 -26.03 -0.26 7.84
N TRP A 403 -25.62 -1.25 7.05
CA TRP A 403 -26.44 -2.41 6.69
C TRP A 403 -26.46 -3.53 7.74
N SER A 404 -25.46 -3.62 8.62
CA SER A 404 -25.40 -4.62 9.70
C SER A 404 -26.38 -4.38 10.86
N LYS A 405 -27.09 -3.25 10.88
CA LYS A 405 -28.09 -2.93 11.92
C LYS A 405 -29.25 -3.91 11.87
N GLY A 406 -29.43 -4.70 12.94
CA GLY A 406 -30.44 -5.77 12.98
C GLY A 406 -30.13 -6.93 12.02
N GLN A 407 -28.83 -7.19 11.77
CA GLN A 407 -28.37 -8.44 11.14
C GLN A 407 -27.58 -9.33 12.12
N PHE A 408 -26.98 -8.75 13.15
CA PHE A 408 -26.21 -9.45 14.17
C PHE A 408 -26.77 -9.09 15.56
N ASP A 409 -27.69 -9.91 16.07
CA ASP A 409 -28.36 -9.67 17.35
C ASP A 409 -27.58 -10.26 18.55
N GLU A 410 -26.64 -11.19 18.29
CA GLU A 410 -25.82 -11.82 19.33
C GLU A 410 -24.80 -10.83 19.92
N PRO A 411 -24.78 -10.62 21.25
CA PRO A 411 -23.86 -9.67 21.88
C PRO A 411 -22.40 -10.18 21.86
N LEU A 412 -21.47 -9.29 21.51
CA LEU A 412 -20.02 -9.56 21.57
C LEU A 412 -19.62 -10.26 22.89
N PRO A 413 -19.00 -11.47 22.86
CA PRO A 413 -18.73 -12.24 24.07
C PRO A 413 -17.84 -11.50 25.09
N THR A 414 -18.02 -11.83 26.37
CA THR A 414 -17.33 -11.13 27.48
C THR A 414 -15.81 -11.30 27.43
N TYR A 415 -15.31 -12.48 27.09
CA TYR A 415 -13.87 -12.73 26.94
C TYR A 415 -13.27 -11.91 25.79
N VAL A 416 -13.99 -11.77 24.66
CA VAL A 416 -13.60 -10.91 23.53
C VAL A 416 -13.55 -9.45 23.97
N LYS A 417 -14.59 -8.94 24.67
CA LYS A 417 -14.59 -7.58 25.24
C LYS A 417 -13.38 -7.30 26.12
N TRP A 418 -13.00 -8.24 27.00
CA TRP A 418 -11.81 -8.09 27.84
C TRP A 418 -10.50 -8.14 27.04
N ALA A 419 -10.38 -9.05 26.06
CA ALA A 419 -9.20 -9.16 25.21
C ALA A 419 -8.94 -7.86 24.42
N TRP A 420 -9.95 -7.31 23.76
CA TRP A 420 -9.84 -6.01 23.06
C TRP A 420 -9.64 -4.84 24.02
N GLY A 421 -10.23 -4.88 25.22
CA GLY A 421 -9.99 -3.88 26.27
C GLY A 421 -8.52 -3.84 26.71
N VAL A 422 -7.91 -5.01 26.95
CA VAL A 422 -6.49 -5.14 27.30
C VAL A 422 -5.59 -4.75 26.11
N GLY A 423 -5.88 -5.23 24.91
CA GLY A 423 -5.13 -4.88 23.70
C GLY A 423 -5.13 -3.37 23.42
N GLY A 424 -6.31 -2.74 23.48
CA GLY A 424 -6.47 -1.28 23.34
C GLY A 424 -5.75 -0.51 24.44
N ALA A 425 -5.82 -0.97 25.69
CA ALA A 425 -5.08 -0.36 26.80
C ALA A 425 -3.55 -0.43 26.58
N LEU A 426 -3.02 -1.55 26.07
CA LEU A 426 -1.60 -1.70 25.75
C LEU A 426 -1.17 -0.80 24.57
N LEU A 427 -1.98 -0.70 23.52
CA LEU A 427 -1.75 0.19 22.37
C LEU A 427 -1.72 1.69 22.75
N VAL A 428 -2.41 2.09 23.83
CA VAL A 428 -2.37 3.46 24.36
C VAL A 428 -1.25 3.64 25.39
N LEU A 429 -1.03 2.65 26.26
CA LEU A 429 -0.03 2.71 27.33
C LEU A 429 1.39 2.73 26.78
N TYR A 430 1.70 1.92 25.76
CA TYR A 430 3.02 1.85 25.15
C TYR A 430 3.52 3.23 24.65
N PRO A 431 2.80 3.96 23.77
CA PRO A 431 3.26 5.27 23.31
C PRO A 431 3.24 6.34 24.41
N ALA A 432 2.31 6.25 25.37
CA ALA A 432 2.27 7.16 26.52
C ALA A 432 3.55 7.04 27.38
N VAL A 433 4.02 5.83 27.65
CA VAL A 433 5.28 5.58 28.36
C VAL A 433 6.49 5.90 27.48
N ARG A 434 6.53 5.40 26.24
CA ARG A 434 7.68 5.52 25.33
C ARG A 434 7.96 6.94 24.87
N PHE A 435 6.93 7.72 24.54
CA PHE A 435 7.07 9.07 23.98
C PHE A 435 6.58 10.16 24.95
N GLY A 436 5.47 9.92 25.65
CA GLY A 436 4.86 10.88 26.57
C GLY A 436 5.73 11.19 27.79
N VAL A 437 6.19 10.18 28.52
CA VAL A 437 7.03 10.39 29.73
C VAL A 437 8.33 11.17 29.42
N PRO A 438 9.11 10.86 28.36
CA PRO A 438 10.25 11.70 27.96
C PRO A 438 9.87 13.12 27.50
N ALA A 439 8.69 13.33 26.90
CA ALA A 439 8.22 14.67 26.55
C ALA A 439 7.90 15.51 27.81
N VAL A 440 7.14 14.94 28.76
CA VAL A 440 6.83 15.59 30.05
C VAL A 440 8.10 15.90 30.85
N ARG A 441 9.04 14.95 30.94
CA ARG A 441 10.35 15.17 31.61
C ARG A 441 11.13 16.33 30.96
N ARG A 442 11.12 16.45 29.63
CA ARG A 442 11.76 17.58 28.91
C ARG A 442 11.04 18.91 29.16
N TYR A 443 9.70 18.91 29.18
CA TYR A 443 8.89 20.10 29.48
C TYR A 443 9.17 20.63 30.89
N LEU A 444 9.10 19.76 31.91
CA LEU A 444 9.37 20.13 33.31
C LEU A 444 10.81 20.64 33.51
N ARG A 445 11.80 20.05 32.82
CA ARG A 445 13.19 20.56 32.83
C ARG A 445 13.29 21.96 32.20
N LYS A 446 12.59 22.21 31.07
CA LYS A 446 12.55 23.55 30.45
C LYS A 446 11.91 24.59 31.37
N GLN A 447 10.77 24.28 32.00
CA GLN A 447 10.13 25.20 32.95
C GLN A 447 11.02 25.48 34.17
N LYS A 448 11.66 24.47 34.77
CA LYS A 448 12.63 24.70 35.86
C LYS A 448 13.81 25.59 35.44
N LYS A 449 14.29 25.48 34.20
CA LYS A 449 15.35 26.36 33.66
C LYS A 449 14.83 27.79 33.45
N GLN A 450 13.64 27.97 32.89
CA GLN A 450 13.01 29.28 32.69
C GLN A 450 12.67 29.99 34.02
N GLY A 451 12.21 29.24 35.02
CA GLY A 451 11.97 29.77 36.37
C GLY A 451 13.25 30.29 37.04
N ARG A 452 14.37 29.56 36.89
CA ARG A 452 15.69 30.03 37.34
C ARG A 452 16.17 31.29 36.61
N ILE A 453 15.98 31.37 35.29
CA ILE A 453 16.36 32.55 34.48
C ILE A 453 15.52 33.79 34.83
N LYS A 454 14.31 33.63 35.39
CA LYS A 454 13.49 34.75 35.91
C LYS A 454 13.80 35.14 37.37
N MET A 455 14.70 34.42 38.04
CA MET A 455 15.14 34.69 39.41
C MET A 455 16.59 35.24 39.47
N GLN A 456 17.25 35.34 38.32
CA GLN A 456 18.46 36.13 38.10
C GLN A 456 18.09 37.39 37.33
#